data_AF-A0A7L1U7I0-F1
#
_entry.id   AF-A0A7L1U7I0-F1
#
_cell.length_a   1.000
_cell.length_b   1.000
_cell.length_c   1.000
_cell.angle_alpha   90.00
_cell.angle_beta   90.00
_cell.angle_gamma   90.00
#
_symmetry.space_group_name_H-M   'P 1'
#
loop_
_entity.id
_entity.type
_entity.pdbx_description
1 polymer ?
#
loop_
_entity_poly.entity_id
_entity_poly.type
_entity_poly.pdbx_seq_one_letter_code
_entity_poly.pdbx_strand_id
1 'polypeptide(L)'
;LPVPQGIVEEVRQSAQLMLNQLIQQLRTNLPLPACLRVIGFLRRMDVLTEAELRVKFLQARDAWLRSTHASIPDHDPYVHITKTIEACRVHLFDIVTQYRAIFSDEEPLVPAEAPAEGAIFHGWVLQKVSEFLRTLQRDLDRGVGGRLDSLLGQCMYFGLSFSRVGVDFRGQLAPLFQRVAADAFARAVEEAVEKFREEMNSYTLISAPAVLGGGVAVPVPAAQPGTLQPPMVLLDFPPLACFLNGLLVAFNDLRLCCPVALAQDVTACLDSALGEVTKTILAFHRAEEAAFSGREQELFTQFCTAFLEDLLPYLNRCLQVLFPPAQLAQALGEISAFG
;
A
#
# COMPACT_ATOMS: atom_id res chain seq x y z
N LEU A 1 10.00 -63.14 -30.19
CA LEU A 1 11.40 -63.24 -29.70
C LEU A 1 11.49 -62.45 -28.39
N PRO A 2 11.80 -63.09 -27.24
CA PRO A 2 11.73 -62.46 -25.92
C PRO A 2 12.82 -61.41 -25.65
N VAL A 3 13.99 -61.51 -26.30
CA VAL A 3 15.12 -60.57 -26.15
C VAL A 3 14.80 -59.15 -26.66
N PRO A 4 14.25 -58.94 -27.88
CA PRO A 4 13.87 -57.61 -28.33
C PRO A 4 12.75 -56.97 -27.50
N GLN A 5 11.87 -57.75 -26.86
CA GLN A 5 10.85 -57.21 -25.95
C GLN A 5 11.47 -56.66 -24.66
N GLY A 6 12.48 -57.34 -24.09
CA GLY A 6 13.20 -56.84 -22.91
C GLY A 6 13.96 -55.54 -23.18
N ILE A 7 14.64 -55.45 -24.32
CA ILE A 7 15.39 -54.23 -24.71
C ILE A 7 14.44 -53.05 -24.94
N VAL A 8 13.27 -53.28 -25.55
CA VAL A 8 12.26 -52.22 -25.76
C VAL A 8 11.76 -51.67 -24.43
N GLU A 9 11.50 -52.52 -23.44
CA GLU A 9 11.10 -52.06 -22.10
C GLU A 9 12.21 -51.28 -21.38
N GLU A 10 13.47 -51.72 -21.47
CA GLU A 10 14.60 -50.99 -20.89
C GLU A 10 14.78 -49.60 -21.52
N VAL A 11 14.67 -49.49 -22.85
CA VAL A 11 14.73 -48.21 -23.57
C VAL A 11 13.57 -47.30 -23.14
N ARG A 12 12.36 -47.86 -22.99
CA ARG A 12 11.18 -47.10 -22.55
C ARG A 12 11.35 -46.58 -21.12
N GLN A 13 11.88 -47.41 -20.21
CA GLN A 13 12.17 -47.01 -18.83
C GLN A 13 13.24 -45.90 -18.78
N SER A 14 14.31 -46.05 -19.57
CA SER A 14 15.37 -45.04 -19.65
C SER A 14 14.85 -43.70 -20.19
N ALA A 15 14.03 -43.72 -21.24
CA ALA A 15 13.38 -42.52 -21.77
C ALA A 15 12.47 -41.85 -20.74
N GLN A 16 11.69 -42.63 -19.98
CA GLN A 16 10.82 -42.09 -18.93
C GLN A 16 11.63 -41.43 -17.80
N LEU A 17 12.76 -42.02 -17.40
CA LEU A 17 13.66 -41.46 -16.40
C LEU A 17 14.27 -40.14 -16.89
N MET A 18 14.73 -40.09 -18.14
CA MET A 18 15.26 -38.86 -18.74
C MET A 18 14.21 -37.75 -18.80
N LEU A 19 12.99 -38.07 -19.22
CA LEU A 19 11.86 -37.13 -19.25
C LEU A 19 11.61 -36.54 -17.85
N ASN A 20 11.52 -37.39 -16.83
CA ASN A 20 11.33 -36.96 -15.45
C ASN A 20 12.47 -36.07 -14.97
N GLN A 21 13.72 -36.43 -15.26
CA GLN A 21 14.89 -35.66 -14.83
C GLN A 21 14.93 -34.28 -15.49
N LEU A 22 14.61 -34.18 -16.79
CA LEU A 22 14.51 -32.90 -17.51
C LEU A 22 13.40 -32.01 -16.94
N ILE A 23 12.23 -32.58 -16.63
CA ILE A 23 11.14 -31.85 -15.98
C ILE A 23 11.55 -31.38 -14.58
N GLN A 24 12.28 -32.19 -13.80
CA GLN A 24 12.77 -31.77 -12.49
C GLN A 24 13.78 -30.63 -12.59
N GLN A 25 14.62 -30.59 -13.63
CA GLN A 25 15.49 -29.45 -13.86
C GLN A 25 14.69 -28.16 -14.10
N LEU A 26 13.58 -28.22 -14.84
CA LEU A 26 12.70 -27.05 -15.03
C LEU A 26 12.07 -26.53 -13.72
N ARG A 27 12.08 -27.33 -12.65
CA ARG A 27 11.60 -26.95 -11.31
C ARG A 27 12.66 -26.29 -10.42
N THR A 28 13.81 -25.93 -10.97
CA THR A 28 14.87 -25.22 -10.25
C THR A 28 15.12 -23.84 -10.85
N ASN A 29 15.93 -23.02 -10.16
CA ASN A 29 16.39 -21.75 -10.70
C ASN A 29 17.34 -22.02 -11.88
N LEU A 30 16.87 -21.71 -13.09
CA LEU A 30 17.61 -21.95 -14.33
C LEU A 30 17.72 -20.65 -15.14
N PRO A 31 18.92 -20.31 -15.63
CA PRO A 31 19.08 -19.23 -16.59
C PRO A 31 18.56 -19.63 -17.97
N LEU A 32 18.14 -18.64 -18.77
CA LEU A 32 17.54 -18.85 -20.10
C LEU A 32 18.30 -19.84 -21.00
N PRO A 33 19.65 -19.80 -21.15
CA PRO A 33 20.36 -20.77 -21.99
C PRO A 33 20.21 -22.22 -21.52
N ALA A 34 20.13 -22.45 -20.20
CA ALA A 34 19.89 -23.78 -19.66
C ALA A 34 18.45 -24.24 -19.94
N CYS A 35 17.46 -23.34 -19.82
CA CYS A 35 16.07 -23.62 -20.15
C CYS A 35 15.91 -24.04 -21.62
N LEU A 36 16.52 -23.31 -22.54
CA LEU A 36 16.52 -23.62 -23.98
C LEU A 36 17.11 -25.00 -24.27
N ARG A 37 18.21 -25.37 -23.60
CA ARG A 37 18.80 -26.72 -23.74
C ARG A 37 17.86 -27.82 -23.24
N VAL A 38 17.29 -27.66 -22.05
CA VAL A 38 16.38 -28.65 -21.46
C VAL A 38 15.15 -28.84 -22.33
N ILE A 39 14.55 -27.75 -22.80
CA ILE A 39 13.40 -27.80 -23.71
C ILE A 39 13.81 -28.39 -25.07
N GLY A 40 14.99 -28.05 -25.59
CA GLY A 40 15.51 -28.67 -26.80
C GLY A 40 15.66 -30.19 -26.70
N PHE A 41 16.08 -30.71 -25.55
CA PHE A 41 16.09 -32.15 -25.31
C PHE A 41 14.69 -32.74 -25.24
N LEU A 42 13.76 -32.08 -24.53
CA LEU A 42 12.36 -32.53 -24.45
C LEU A 42 11.68 -32.58 -25.83
N ARG A 43 11.92 -31.60 -26.70
CA ARG A 43 11.44 -31.62 -28.09
C ARG A 43 12.00 -32.80 -28.89
N ARG A 44 13.31 -33.09 -28.76
CA ARG A 44 13.97 -34.21 -29.47
C ARG A 44 13.52 -35.59 -29.00
N MET A 45 12.95 -35.69 -27.79
CA MET A 45 12.38 -36.95 -27.31
C MET A 45 11.08 -37.31 -28.03
N ASP A 46 10.40 -36.32 -28.62
CA ASP A 46 9.16 -36.50 -29.41
C ASP A 46 8.03 -37.23 -28.64
N VAL A 47 8.00 -37.04 -27.31
CA VAL A 47 6.98 -37.63 -26.41
C VAL A 47 5.86 -36.64 -26.06
N LEU A 48 6.11 -35.33 -26.18
CA LEU A 48 5.17 -34.26 -25.84
C LEU A 48 4.90 -33.42 -27.08
N THR A 49 3.63 -33.12 -27.34
CA THR A 49 3.24 -32.09 -28.30
C THR A 49 3.70 -30.71 -27.82
N GLU A 50 3.78 -29.74 -28.73
CA GLU A 50 4.19 -28.37 -28.38
C GLU A 50 3.25 -27.72 -27.34
N ALA A 51 1.94 -27.97 -27.47
CA ALA A 51 0.95 -27.53 -26.48
C ALA A 51 1.16 -28.17 -25.09
N GLU A 52 1.42 -29.48 -25.03
CA GLU A 52 1.73 -30.16 -23.77
C GLU A 52 3.05 -29.65 -23.17
N LEU A 53 4.05 -29.37 -24.01
CA LEU A 53 5.34 -28.85 -23.58
C LEU A 53 5.22 -27.47 -22.95
N ARG A 54 4.40 -26.57 -23.53
CA ARG A 54 4.07 -25.25 -22.94
C ARG A 54 3.43 -25.40 -21.56
N VAL A 55 2.43 -26.27 -21.44
CA VAL A 55 1.75 -26.52 -20.16
C VAL A 55 2.73 -27.12 -19.14
N LYS A 56 3.54 -28.12 -19.53
CA LYS A 56 4.54 -28.73 -18.65
C LYS A 56 5.60 -27.73 -18.20
N PHE A 57 6.05 -26.84 -19.08
CA PHE A 57 6.97 -25.77 -18.74
C PHE A 57 6.37 -24.84 -17.68
N LEU A 58 5.17 -24.32 -17.92
CA LEU A 58 4.50 -23.42 -16.96
C LEU A 58 4.25 -24.12 -15.63
N GLN A 59 3.80 -25.38 -15.62
CA GLN A 59 3.63 -26.17 -14.39
C GLN A 59 4.95 -26.34 -13.62
N ALA A 60 6.05 -26.64 -14.30
CA ALA A 60 7.35 -26.81 -13.66
C ALA A 60 7.87 -25.49 -13.07
N ARG A 61 7.75 -24.39 -13.83
CA ARG A 61 8.15 -23.05 -13.37
C ARG A 61 7.29 -22.54 -12.24
N ASP A 62 5.99 -22.82 -12.28
CA ASP A 62 5.06 -22.48 -11.21
C ASP A 62 5.36 -23.25 -9.92
N ALA A 63 5.71 -24.54 -10.02
CA ALA A 63 6.13 -25.33 -8.86
C ALA A 63 7.41 -24.76 -8.23
N TRP A 64 8.38 -24.37 -9.05
CA TRP A 64 9.60 -23.70 -8.58
C TRP A 64 9.28 -22.36 -7.89
N LEU A 65 8.51 -21.49 -8.54
CA LEU A 65 8.13 -20.19 -7.99
C LEU A 65 7.41 -20.33 -6.65
N ARG A 66 6.47 -21.28 -6.55
CA ARG A 66 5.78 -21.59 -5.28
C ARG A 66 6.75 -22.03 -4.19
N SER A 67 7.76 -22.84 -4.52
CA SER A 67 8.77 -23.24 -3.54
C SER A 67 9.63 -22.06 -3.06
N THR A 68 9.97 -21.14 -3.97
CA THR A 68 10.69 -19.91 -3.62
C THR A 68 9.84 -19.02 -2.71
N HIS A 69 8.56 -18.81 -3.03
CA HIS A 69 7.66 -18.01 -2.19
C HIS A 69 7.45 -18.64 -0.81
N ALA A 70 7.31 -19.97 -0.73
CA ALA A 70 7.17 -20.68 0.54
C ALA A 70 8.40 -20.55 1.46
N SER A 71 9.56 -20.19 0.91
CA SER A 71 10.78 -19.93 1.69
C SER A 71 10.85 -18.52 2.29
N ILE A 72 9.94 -17.62 1.90
CA ILE A 72 9.90 -16.24 2.42
C ILE A 72 9.34 -16.27 3.85
N PRO A 73 10.04 -15.67 4.84
CA PRO A 73 9.54 -15.63 6.21
C PRO A 73 8.24 -14.83 6.34
N ASP A 74 7.20 -15.42 6.95
CA ASP A 74 5.85 -14.82 7.08
C ASP A 74 5.56 -14.21 8.47
N HIS A 75 6.60 -14.00 9.30
CA HIS A 75 6.45 -13.54 10.67
C HIS A 75 6.11 -12.04 10.75
N ASP A 76 6.87 -11.23 10.02
CA ASP A 76 6.68 -9.78 9.95
C ASP A 76 6.04 -9.42 8.60
N PRO A 77 4.83 -8.82 8.57
CA PRO A 77 4.12 -8.54 7.33
C PRO A 77 4.91 -7.63 6.37
N TYR A 78 5.60 -6.61 6.88
CA TYR A 78 6.38 -5.67 6.09
C TYR A 78 7.58 -6.36 5.41
N VAL A 79 8.32 -7.17 6.16
CA VAL A 79 9.45 -7.96 5.65
C VAL A 79 8.97 -9.01 4.65
N HIS A 80 7.87 -9.70 4.96
CA HIS A 80 7.29 -10.71 4.07
C HIS A 80 6.89 -10.10 2.73
N ILE A 81 6.13 -8.99 2.72
CA ILE A 81 5.67 -8.38 1.48
C ILE A 81 6.82 -7.76 0.69
N THR A 82 7.79 -7.11 1.34
CA THR A 82 8.97 -6.54 0.66
C THR A 82 9.75 -7.62 -0.09
N LYS A 83 10.00 -8.77 0.56
CA LYS A 83 10.67 -9.91 -0.07
C LYS A 83 9.83 -10.54 -1.18
N THR A 84 8.51 -10.61 -0.98
CA THR A 84 7.58 -11.14 -1.97
C THR A 84 7.54 -10.25 -3.22
N ILE A 85 7.51 -8.92 -3.09
CA ILE A 85 7.58 -7.99 -4.23
C ILE A 85 8.84 -8.23 -5.05
N GLU A 86 10.01 -8.30 -4.39
CA GLU A 86 11.29 -8.51 -5.08
C GLU A 86 11.34 -9.87 -5.77
N ALA A 87 10.95 -10.94 -5.07
CA ALA A 87 10.94 -12.30 -5.60
C ALA A 87 9.99 -12.42 -6.80
N CYS A 88 8.76 -11.90 -6.68
CA CYS A 88 7.79 -11.88 -7.77
C CYS A 88 8.34 -11.11 -8.97
N ARG A 89 8.90 -9.91 -8.76
CA ARG A 89 9.41 -9.06 -9.83
C ARG A 89 10.49 -9.77 -10.63
N VAL A 90 11.48 -10.36 -9.96
CA VAL A 90 12.60 -11.02 -10.63
C VAL A 90 12.14 -12.33 -11.27
N HIS A 91 11.52 -13.22 -10.50
CA HIS A 91 11.25 -14.58 -10.97
C HIS A 91 10.12 -14.66 -11.99
N LEU A 92 9.06 -13.85 -11.85
CA LEU A 92 8.02 -13.80 -12.87
C LEU A 92 8.55 -13.21 -14.17
N PHE A 93 9.41 -12.19 -14.10
CA PHE A 93 10.01 -11.60 -15.30
C PHE A 93 10.90 -12.61 -16.03
N ASP A 94 11.70 -13.37 -15.28
CA ASP A 94 12.52 -14.45 -15.82
C ASP A 94 11.67 -15.52 -16.50
N ILE A 95 10.60 -16.01 -15.85
CA ILE A 95 9.72 -17.03 -16.42
C ILE A 95 9.04 -16.52 -17.69
N VAL A 96 8.55 -15.28 -17.69
CA VAL A 96 7.94 -14.65 -18.87
C VAL A 96 8.94 -14.53 -20.02
N THR A 97 10.15 -14.06 -19.73
CA THR A 97 11.22 -13.93 -20.73
C THR A 97 11.60 -15.30 -21.30
N GLN A 98 11.72 -16.30 -20.43
CA GLN A 98 12.01 -17.68 -20.82
C GLN A 98 10.92 -18.26 -21.70
N TYR A 99 9.65 -18.14 -21.28
CA TYR A 99 8.52 -18.63 -22.06
C TYR A 99 8.54 -18.04 -23.46
N ARG A 100 8.70 -16.72 -23.57
CA ARG A 100 8.73 -16.04 -24.87
C ARG A 100 9.90 -16.50 -25.74
N ALA A 101 11.11 -16.56 -25.18
CA ALA A 101 12.27 -17.02 -25.93
C ALA A 101 12.17 -18.49 -26.39
N ILE A 102 11.39 -19.32 -25.69
CA ILE A 102 11.24 -20.74 -26.01
C ILE A 102 10.11 -20.99 -27.02
N PHE A 103 9.00 -20.25 -26.90
CA PHE A 103 7.72 -20.55 -27.57
C PHE A 103 7.24 -19.45 -28.54
N SER A 104 7.87 -18.27 -28.59
CA SER A 104 7.41 -17.13 -29.42
C SER A 104 7.99 -17.07 -30.84
N ASP A 105 8.58 -18.16 -31.36
CA ASP A 105 8.91 -18.27 -32.80
C ASP A 105 7.70 -18.66 -33.67
N GLU A 106 6.53 -18.90 -33.07
CA GLU A 106 5.31 -19.34 -33.77
C GLU A 106 4.08 -18.49 -33.44
N GLU A 107 4.19 -17.16 -33.50
CA GLU A 107 3.00 -16.32 -33.69
C GLU A 107 2.87 -16.08 -35.19
N PRO A 108 2.09 -16.90 -35.93
CA PRO A 108 1.94 -16.72 -37.36
C PRO A 108 1.41 -15.30 -37.61
N LEU A 109 2.01 -14.59 -38.57
CA LEU A 109 1.54 -13.30 -39.10
C LEU A 109 0.12 -13.35 -39.70
N VAL A 110 -0.58 -14.47 -39.55
CA VAL A 110 -1.90 -14.75 -40.11
C VAL A 110 -2.86 -14.93 -38.94
N PRO A 111 -4.03 -14.26 -38.94
CA PRO A 111 -5.08 -14.51 -37.94
C PRO A 111 -5.71 -15.88 -38.24
N ALA A 112 -5.02 -16.95 -37.87
CA ALA A 112 -5.48 -18.33 -38.03
C ALA A 112 -5.87 -18.89 -36.66
N GLU A 113 -7.19 -18.98 -36.43
CA GLU A 113 -8.01 -19.92 -35.64
C GLU A 113 -7.47 -20.69 -34.40
N ALA A 114 -6.28 -20.42 -33.86
CA ALA A 114 -5.78 -21.02 -32.62
C ALA A 114 -5.54 -19.96 -31.52
N PRO A 115 -6.59 -19.25 -31.04
CA PRO A 115 -6.48 -18.33 -29.91
C PRO A 115 -6.10 -19.02 -28.58
N ALA A 116 -6.07 -20.35 -28.52
CA ALA A 116 -5.93 -21.12 -27.29
C ALA A 116 -4.49 -21.16 -26.71
N GLU A 117 -3.45 -21.16 -27.55
CA GLU A 117 -2.07 -21.41 -27.07
C GLU A 117 -1.45 -20.18 -26.38
N GLY A 118 -1.64 -18.99 -26.96
CA GLY A 118 -1.29 -17.72 -26.31
C GLY A 118 -2.14 -17.46 -25.06
N ALA A 119 -3.42 -17.86 -25.09
CA ALA A 119 -4.34 -17.66 -23.97
C ALA A 119 -3.90 -18.37 -22.68
N ILE A 120 -3.27 -19.55 -22.76
CA ILE A 120 -2.78 -20.28 -21.57
C ILE A 120 -1.68 -19.48 -20.87
N PHE A 121 -0.75 -18.91 -21.64
CA PHE A 121 0.32 -18.08 -21.08
C PHE A 121 -0.22 -16.82 -20.42
N HIS A 122 -1.08 -16.07 -21.12
CA HIS A 122 -1.70 -14.87 -20.58
C HIS A 122 -2.54 -15.18 -19.33
N GLY A 123 -3.32 -16.25 -19.35
CA GLY A 123 -4.09 -16.73 -18.20
C GLY A 123 -3.19 -17.07 -17.00
N TRP A 124 -2.06 -17.74 -17.24
CA TRP A 124 -1.09 -18.04 -16.19
C TRP A 124 -0.48 -16.76 -15.60
N VAL A 125 -0.06 -15.79 -16.43
CA VAL A 125 0.51 -14.52 -15.96
C VAL A 125 -0.52 -13.74 -15.13
N LEU A 126 -1.76 -13.62 -15.61
CA LEU A 126 -2.85 -12.96 -14.87
C LEU A 126 -3.10 -13.64 -13.52
N GLN A 127 -3.12 -14.97 -13.50
CA GLN A 127 -3.27 -15.73 -12.25
C GLN A 127 -2.14 -15.40 -11.27
N LYS A 128 -0.87 -15.32 -11.72
CA LYS A 128 0.26 -14.98 -10.84
C LYS A 128 0.15 -13.56 -10.29
N VAL A 129 -0.31 -12.60 -11.10
CA VAL A 129 -0.57 -11.22 -10.64
C VAL A 129 -1.69 -11.20 -9.61
N SER A 130 -2.79 -11.93 -9.83
CA SER A 130 -3.89 -12.03 -8.86
C SER A 130 -3.47 -12.73 -7.56
N GLU A 131 -2.55 -13.70 -7.60
CA GLU A 131 -1.94 -14.29 -6.41
C GLU A 131 -1.10 -13.26 -5.64
N PHE A 132 -0.26 -12.50 -6.34
CA PHE A 132 0.53 -11.42 -5.73
C PHE A 132 -0.36 -10.36 -5.06
N LEU A 133 -1.40 -9.88 -5.75
CA LEU A 133 -2.32 -8.88 -5.20
C LEU A 133 -3.06 -9.37 -3.95
N ARG A 134 -3.44 -10.65 -3.90
CA ARG A 134 -4.04 -11.25 -2.70
C ARG A 134 -3.05 -11.32 -1.54
N THR A 135 -1.81 -11.70 -1.80
CA THR A 135 -0.75 -11.71 -0.76
C THR A 135 -0.47 -10.29 -0.26
N LEU A 136 -0.37 -9.32 -1.17
CA LEU A 136 -0.22 -7.91 -0.83
C LEU A 136 -1.36 -7.42 0.06
N GLN A 137 -2.61 -7.68 -0.33
CA GLN A 137 -3.78 -7.31 0.46
C GLN A 137 -3.73 -7.94 1.86
N ARG A 138 -3.43 -9.23 1.96
CA ARG A 138 -3.33 -9.95 3.24
C ARG A 138 -2.29 -9.33 4.17
N ASP A 139 -1.10 -9.00 3.66
CA ASP A 139 -0.03 -8.43 4.49
C ASP A 139 -0.32 -6.98 4.88
N LEU A 140 -0.93 -6.21 3.97
CA LEU A 140 -1.44 -4.87 4.28
C LEU A 140 -2.48 -4.90 5.40
N ASP A 141 -3.43 -5.84 5.36
CA ASP A 141 -4.48 -6.00 6.37
C ASP A 141 -3.91 -6.42 7.75
N ARG A 142 -2.78 -7.15 7.76
CA ARG A 142 -2.06 -7.52 9.00
C ARG A 142 -1.29 -6.34 9.63
N GLY A 143 -1.11 -5.25 8.89
CA GLY A 143 -0.38 -4.07 9.33
C GLY A 143 1.09 -4.11 8.93
N VAL A 144 1.50 -3.18 8.06
CA VAL A 144 2.87 -3.04 7.54
C VAL A 144 3.64 -1.86 8.16
N GLY A 145 3.10 -1.25 9.20
CA GLY A 145 3.69 -0.07 9.86
C GLY A 145 3.68 1.20 8.99
N GLY A 146 4.49 2.20 9.37
CA GLY A 146 4.43 3.55 8.80
C GLY A 146 5.12 3.74 7.43
N ARG A 147 5.71 2.71 6.83
CA ARG A 147 6.46 2.81 5.55
C ARG A 147 5.61 2.39 4.33
N LEU A 148 4.36 2.83 4.32
CA LEU A 148 3.38 2.47 3.29
C LEU A 148 3.79 3.03 1.90
N ASP A 149 4.39 4.21 1.89
CA ASP A 149 4.93 4.89 0.71
C ASP A 149 6.04 4.10 0.01
N SER A 150 6.95 3.51 0.80
CA SER A 150 8.03 2.68 0.29
C SER A 150 7.47 1.43 -0.41
N LEU A 151 6.50 0.77 0.21
CA LEU A 151 5.82 -0.40 -0.35
C LEU A 151 5.04 -0.04 -1.62
N LEU A 152 4.32 1.08 -1.63
CA LEU A 152 3.62 1.57 -2.81
C LEU A 152 4.61 1.82 -3.96
N GLY A 153 5.73 2.50 -3.69
CA GLY A 153 6.78 2.75 -4.67
C GLY A 153 7.35 1.46 -5.26
N GLN A 154 7.63 0.45 -4.43
CA GLN A 154 8.11 -0.86 -4.87
C GLN A 154 7.08 -1.60 -5.74
N CYS A 155 5.80 -1.59 -5.35
CA CYS A 155 4.72 -2.21 -6.13
C CYS A 155 4.50 -1.50 -7.47
N MET A 156 4.55 -0.15 -7.48
CA MET A 156 4.43 0.66 -8.69
C MET A 156 5.60 0.39 -9.64
N TYR A 157 6.82 0.30 -9.12
CA TYR A 157 7.99 -0.06 -9.92
C TYR A 157 7.87 -1.48 -10.48
N PHE A 158 7.41 -2.44 -9.67
CA PHE A 158 7.14 -3.79 -10.14
C PHE A 158 6.12 -3.78 -11.29
N GLY A 159 4.96 -3.13 -11.12
CA GLY A 159 3.96 -3.00 -12.17
C GLY A 159 4.48 -2.32 -13.44
N LEU A 160 5.30 -1.27 -13.30
CA LEU A 160 5.95 -0.61 -14.44
C LEU A 160 6.96 -1.51 -15.16
N SER A 161 7.74 -2.31 -14.41
CA SER A 161 8.68 -3.27 -15.01
C SER A 161 7.94 -4.35 -15.80
N PHE A 162 6.76 -4.76 -15.31
CA PHE A 162 5.94 -5.80 -15.90
C PHE A 162 5.12 -5.30 -17.10
N SER A 163 4.85 -3.99 -17.20
CA SER A 163 4.17 -3.43 -18.36
C SER A 163 4.98 -3.61 -19.66
N ARG A 164 6.32 -3.71 -19.56
CA ARG A 164 7.21 -4.06 -20.68
C ARG A 164 6.93 -5.45 -21.25
N VAL A 165 6.35 -6.34 -20.44
CA VAL A 165 5.90 -7.65 -20.87
C VAL A 165 4.39 -7.70 -21.10
N GLY A 166 3.73 -6.55 -21.28
CA GLY A 166 2.33 -6.45 -21.66
C GLY A 166 1.34 -6.65 -20.52
N VAL A 167 1.79 -6.60 -19.25
CA VAL A 167 0.92 -6.72 -18.08
C VAL A 167 1.14 -5.53 -17.15
N ASP A 168 0.13 -4.68 -17.01
CA ASP A 168 0.12 -3.56 -16.07
C ASP A 168 -1.02 -3.71 -15.06
N PHE A 169 -0.67 -3.87 -13.79
CA PHE A 169 -1.63 -4.03 -12.69
C PHE A 169 -1.63 -2.83 -11.73
N ARG A 170 -0.96 -1.72 -12.08
CA ARG A 170 -0.85 -0.55 -11.18
C ARG A 170 -2.21 0.05 -10.82
N GLY A 171 -3.17 -0.02 -11.74
CA GLY A 171 -4.55 0.40 -11.48
C GLY A 171 -5.25 -0.38 -10.35
N GLN A 172 -4.81 -1.62 -10.09
CA GLN A 172 -5.34 -2.46 -9.00
C GLN A 172 -4.63 -2.21 -7.66
N LEU A 173 -3.46 -1.56 -7.65
CA LEU A 173 -2.73 -1.22 -6.43
C LEU A 173 -3.40 -0.06 -5.68
N ALA A 174 -3.83 0.97 -6.40
CA ALA A 174 -4.40 2.19 -5.83
C ALA A 174 -5.48 1.94 -4.75
N PRO A 175 -6.54 1.15 -4.99
CA PRO A 175 -7.57 0.92 -3.99
C PRO A 175 -7.06 0.16 -2.75
N LEU A 176 -6.05 -0.71 -2.89
CA LEU A 176 -5.49 -1.45 -1.76
C LEU A 176 -4.75 -0.51 -0.80
N PHE A 177 -3.90 0.35 -1.32
CA PHE A 177 -3.13 1.31 -0.53
C PHE A 177 -4.00 2.45 0.00
N GLN A 178 -4.99 2.90 -0.78
CA GLN A 178 -5.96 3.92 -0.37
C GLN A 178 -6.70 3.49 0.91
N ARG A 179 -7.22 2.25 0.93
CA ARG A 179 -7.92 1.70 2.10
C ARG A 179 -7.04 1.70 3.35
N VAL A 180 -5.81 1.21 3.22
CA VAL A 180 -4.87 1.12 4.36
C VAL A 180 -4.50 2.51 4.88
N ALA A 181 -4.29 3.48 4.00
CA ALA A 181 -4.00 4.87 4.38
C ALA A 181 -5.19 5.52 5.10
N ALA A 182 -6.42 5.31 4.60
CA ALA A 182 -7.64 5.79 5.26
C ALA A 182 -7.81 5.19 6.65
N ASP A 183 -7.68 3.86 6.77
CA ASP A 183 -7.82 3.16 8.04
C ASP A 183 -6.75 3.58 9.06
N ALA A 184 -5.50 3.79 8.60
CA ALA A 184 -4.42 4.27 9.45
C ALA A 184 -4.67 5.71 9.93
N PHE A 185 -5.13 6.59 9.05
CA PHE A 185 -5.50 7.95 9.40
C PHE A 185 -6.65 7.98 10.41
N ALA A 186 -7.71 7.21 10.16
CA ALA A 186 -8.86 7.15 11.06
C ALA A 186 -8.50 6.67 12.46
N ARG A 187 -7.66 5.62 12.58
CA ARG A 187 -7.14 5.16 13.87
C ARG A 187 -6.31 6.23 14.58
N ALA A 188 -5.41 6.91 13.86
CA ALA A 188 -4.58 7.96 14.46
C ALA A 188 -5.41 9.14 14.97
N VAL A 189 -6.48 9.50 14.25
CA VAL A 189 -7.44 10.53 14.67
C VAL A 189 -8.23 10.07 15.90
N GLU A 190 -8.73 8.84 15.91
CA GLU A 190 -9.43 8.26 17.06
C GLU A 190 -8.54 8.25 18.32
N GLU A 191 -7.28 7.84 18.19
CA GLU A 191 -6.30 7.90 19.28
C GLU A 191 -6.07 9.34 19.77
N ALA A 192 -6.07 10.34 18.88
CA ALA A 192 -5.94 11.74 19.27
C ALA A 192 -7.18 12.25 20.05
N VAL A 193 -8.39 11.84 19.63
CA VAL A 193 -9.64 12.17 20.33
C VAL A 193 -9.68 11.53 21.71
N GLU A 194 -9.28 10.26 21.84
CA GLU A 194 -9.27 9.58 23.14
C GLU A 194 -8.23 10.18 24.09
N LYS A 195 -7.03 10.52 23.60
CA LYS A 195 -6.05 11.28 24.40
C LYS A 195 -6.59 12.64 24.85
N PHE A 196 -7.29 13.37 23.97
CA PHE A 196 -7.94 14.62 24.35
C PHE A 196 -8.96 14.41 25.47
N ARG A 197 -9.79 13.38 25.37
CA ARG A 197 -10.77 13.01 26.38
C ARG A 197 -10.10 12.69 27.73
N GLU A 198 -9.04 11.91 27.71
CA GLU A 198 -8.24 11.58 28.90
C GLU A 198 -7.63 12.83 29.54
N GLU A 199 -7.02 13.72 28.75
CA GLU A 199 -6.46 14.96 29.25
C GLU A 199 -7.53 15.86 29.86
N MET A 200 -8.68 16.02 29.20
CA MET A 200 -9.81 16.80 29.70
C MET A 200 -10.35 16.29 31.05
N ASN A 201 -10.31 14.98 31.33
CA ASN A 201 -10.76 14.44 32.63
C ASN A 201 -9.88 14.87 33.81
N SER A 202 -8.61 15.18 33.55
CA SER A 202 -7.65 15.68 34.56
C SER A 202 -7.38 17.18 34.44
N TYR A 203 -8.01 17.83 33.46
CA TYR A 203 -7.76 19.22 33.15
C TYR A 203 -8.41 20.12 34.20
N THR A 204 -7.64 21.07 34.69
CA THR A 204 -8.11 22.09 35.63
C THR A 204 -7.81 23.45 35.02
N LEU A 205 -8.78 24.36 35.02
CA LEU A 205 -8.65 25.74 34.52
C LEU A 205 -7.83 26.63 35.48
N ILE A 206 -6.65 26.17 35.86
CA ILE A 206 -5.74 26.92 36.71
C ILE A 206 -4.90 27.80 35.79
N SER A 207 -4.85 29.10 36.11
CA SER A 207 -3.99 30.12 35.50
C SER A 207 -2.71 29.54 34.90
N ALA A 208 -2.48 29.82 33.61
CA ALA A 208 -1.35 29.35 32.80
C ALA A 208 -0.05 29.18 33.60
N PRO A 209 0.71 28.08 33.42
CA PRO A 209 2.03 27.98 34.02
C PRO A 209 2.84 29.20 33.58
N ALA A 210 3.36 29.93 34.56
CA ALA A 210 4.20 31.10 34.35
C ALA A 210 5.52 30.68 33.67
N VAL A 211 5.53 30.52 32.34
CA VAL A 211 6.75 30.23 31.58
C VAL A 211 7.30 31.49 30.88
N LEU A 212 6.59 32.63 30.91
CA LEU A 212 7.07 33.88 30.27
C LEU A 212 7.21 35.08 31.22
N GLY A 213 7.29 34.84 32.53
CA GLY A 213 7.48 35.90 33.53
C GLY A 213 8.93 36.30 33.83
N GLY A 214 9.96 35.66 33.25
CA GLY A 214 11.33 35.86 33.75
C GLY A 214 12.52 35.52 32.84
N GLY A 215 12.32 35.26 31.55
CA GLY A 215 13.42 34.94 30.63
C GLY A 215 13.26 35.68 29.31
N VAL A 216 14.33 36.34 28.88
CA VAL A 216 14.53 37.04 27.60
C VAL A 216 13.58 36.53 26.51
N ALA A 217 12.71 37.40 26.00
CA ALA A 217 11.90 37.11 24.82
C ALA A 217 12.82 36.66 23.68
N VAL A 218 12.80 35.36 23.36
CA VAL A 218 13.44 34.86 22.16
C VAL A 218 12.71 35.53 21.00
N PRO A 219 13.40 36.26 20.10
CA PRO A 219 12.74 36.85 18.94
C PRO A 219 12.17 35.69 18.11
N VAL A 220 10.85 35.60 18.05
CA VAL A 220 10.17 34.66 17.17
C VAL A 220 10.50 35.11 15.74
N PRO A 221 11.05 34.24 14.87
CA PRO A 221 11.21 34.58 13.47
C PRO A 221 9.81 34.86 12.91
N ALA A 222 9.62 36.03 12.30
CA ALA A 222 8.37 36.36 11.61
C ALA A 222 7.98 35.19 10.68
N ALA A 223 6.74 34.72 10.79
CA ALA A 223 6.20 33.66 9.95
C ALA A 223 6.49 34.00 8.48
N GLN A 224 7.31 33.17 7.81
CA GLN A 224 7.51 33.32 6.38
C GLN A 224 6.20 33.01 5.66
N PRO A 225 5.75 33.86 4.71
CA PRO A 225 4.55 33.56 3.95
C PRO A 225 4.73 32.21 3.23
N GLY A 226 3.92 31.23 3.62
CA GLY A 226 3.97 29.86 3.09
C GLY A 226 4.36 28.76 4.09
N THR A 227 4.71 29.07 5.35
CA THR A 227 4.95 28.04 6.37
C THR A 227 3.73 27.82 7.27
N LEU A 228 3.24 26.58 7.31
CA LEU A 228 2.15 26.13 8.20
C LEU A 228 2.66 26.01 9.64
N GLN A 229 2.77 27.13 10.35
CA GLN A 229 3.15 27.13 11.77
C GLN A 229 1.93 26.92 12.67
N PRO A 230 1.99 25.98 13.65
CA PRO A 230 0.93 25.80 14.63
C PRO A 230 0.68 27.07 15.47
N PRO A 231 -0.58 27.38 15.83
CA PRO A 231 -0.89 28.56 16.66
C PRO A 231 -0.31 28.42 18.08
N MET A 232 0.54 29.37 18.48
CA MET A 232 1.24 29.32 19.78
C MET A 232 0.30 29.50 20.98
N VAL A 233 -0.85 30.15 20.79
CA VAL A 233 -1.89 30.33 21.82
C VAL A 233 -2.43 28.99 22.35
N LEU A 234 -2.34 27.92 21.57
CA LEU A 234 -2.77 26.59 22.02
C LEU A 234 -1.87 26.03 23.12
N LEU A 235 -0.65 26.55 23.30
CA LEU A 235 0.25 26.11 24.38
C LEU A 235 -0.29 26.48 25.77
N ASP A 236 -1.14 27.50 25.86
CA ASP A 236 -1.82 27.87 27.10
C ASP A 236 -2.94 26.85 27.45
N PHE A 237 -3.33 26.00 26.49
CA PHE A 237 -4.39 25.01 26.61
C PHE A 237 -3.88 23.60 26.21
N PRO A 238 -3.19 22.89 27.12
CA PRO A 238 -2.55 21.61 26.82
C PRO A 238 -3.44 20.59 26.10
N PRO A 239 -4.72 20.39 26.47
CA PRO A 239 -5.61 19.47 25.73
C PRO A 239 -5.70 19.78 24.24
N LEU A 240 -5.88 21.06 23.87
CA LEU A 240 -5.98 21.47 22.47
C LEU A 240 -4.65 21.31 21.73
N ALA A 241 -3.53 21.62 22.39
CA ALA A 241 -2.19 21.45 21.81
C ALA A 241 -1.87 19.97 21.55
N CYS A 242 -2.16 19.09 22.51
CA CYS A 242 -1.96 17.65 22.36
C CYS A 242 -2.84 17.05 21.26
N PHE A 243 -4.11 17.44 21.21
CA PHE A 243 -5.03 17.03 20.14
C PHE A 243 -4.52 17.47 18.77
N LEU A 244 -4.13 18.74 18.62
CA LEU A 244 -3.58 19.25 17.36
C LEU A 244 -2.31 18.48 16.95
N ASN A 245 -1.41 18.23 17.89
CA ASN A 245 -0.18 17.47 17.61
C ASN A 245 -0.49 16.04 17.13
N GLY A 246 -1.49 15.36 17.72
CA GLY A 246 -1.96 14.07 17.25
C GLY A 246 -2.45 14.10 15.81
N LEU A 247 -3.28 15.10 15.46
CA LEU A 247 -3.76 15.29 14.09
C LEU A 247 -2.62 15.62 13.10
N LEU A 248 -1.63 16.41 13.52
CA LEU A 248 -0.47 16.73 12.69
C LEU A 248 0.38 15.49 12.39
N VAL A 249 0.55 14.60 13.36
CA VAL A 249 1.20 13.29 13.12
C VAL A 249 0.41 12.49 12.09
N ALA A 250 -0.91 12.37 12.26
CA ALA A 250 -1.77 11.67 11.30
C ALA A 250 -1.69 12.26 9.88
N PHE A 251 -1.69 13.59 9.75
CA PHE A 251 -1.51 14.27 8.46
C PHE A 251 -0.14 14.04 7.83
N ASN A 252 0.93 14.05 8.64
CA ASN A 252 2.29 13.82 8.15
C ASN A 252 2.47 12.40 7.62
N ASP A 253 1.91 11.40 8.30
CA ASP A 253 1.94 10.00 7.85
C ASP A 253 1.11 9.82 6.58
N LEU A 254 -0.10 10.40 6.53
CA LEU A 254 -0.98 10.35 5.37
C LEU A 254 -0.34 10.99 4.13
N ARG A 255 0.39 12.11 4.28
CA ARG A 255 1.01 12.85 3.17
C ARG A 255 1.86 11.98 2.25
N LEU A 256 2.51 10.94 2.79
CA LEU A 256 3.38 10.05 2.02
C LEU A 256 2.59 9.13 1.07
N CYS A 257 1.30 8.91 1.34
CA CYS A 257 0.38 8.12 0.53
C CYS A 257 -1.02 8.76 0.57
N CYS A 258 -1.15 9.95 0.00
CA CYS A 258 -2.38 10.76 0.02
C CYS A 258 -3.07 10.83 -1.37
N PRO A 259 -3.78 9.77 -1.81
CA PRO A 259 -4.63 9.88 -3.00
C PRO A 259 -5.69 10.97 -2.84
N VAL A 260 -5.94 11.75 -3.89
CA VAL A 260 -7.02 12.76 -3.92
C VAL A 260 -8.39 12.14 -3.61
N ALA A 261 -8.58 10.86 -3.95
CA ALA A 261 -9.80 10.11 -3.65
C ALA A 261 -10.11 10.00 -2.14
N LEU A 262 -9.12 10.21 -1.26
CA LEU A 262 -9.31 10.21 0.20
C LEU A 262 -9.83 11.53 0.76
N ALA A 263 -9.91 12.59 -0.04
CA ALA A 263 -10.26 13.93 0.47
C ALA A 263 -11.58 13.94 1.25
N GLN A 264 -12.60 13.26 0.74
CA GLN A 264 -13.90 13.15 1.40
C GLN A 264 -13.81 12.34 2.70
N ASP A 265 -13.18 11.16 2.66
CA ASP A 265 -13.07 10.27 3.81
C ASP A 265 -12.28 10.93 4.95
N VAL A 266 -11.17 11.58 4.63
CA VAL A 266 -10.32 12.30 5.59
C VAL A 266 -11.04 13.50 6.18
N THR A 267 -11.75 14.27 5.36
CA THR A 267 -12.53 15.43 5.83
C THR A 267 -13.68 14.99 6.74
N ALA A 268 -14.42 13.93 6.36
CA ALA A 268 -15.50 13.39 7.19
C ALA A 268 -14.99 12.81 8.51
N CYS A 269 -13.84 12.13 8.49
CA CYS A 269 -13.18 11.64 9.70
C CYS A 269 -12.80 12.78 10.64
N LEU A 270 -12.21 13.86 10.10
CA LEU A 270 -11.85 15.03 10.90
C LEU A 270 -13.09 15.75 11.47
N ASP A 271 -14.14 15.91 10.68
CA ASP A 271 -15.40 16.51 11.12
C ASP A 271 -16.03 15.72 12.28
N SER A 272 -16.07 14.39 12.15
CA SER A 272 -16.53 13.52 13.24
C SER A 272 -15.68 13.67 14.51
N ALA A 273 -14.35 13.73 14.37
CA ALA A 273 -13.43 13.90 15.49
C ALA A 273 -13.62 15.25 16.20
N LEU A 274 -13.76 16.33 15.43
CA LEU A 274 -14.06 17.67 15.96
C LEU A 274 -15.42 17.72 16.65
N GLY A 275 -16.40 16.97 16.13
CA GLY A 275 -17.70 16.77 16.77
C GLY A 275 -17.57 16.11 18.16
N GLU A 276 -16.76 15.07 18.28
CA GLU A 276 -16.50 14.38 19.57
C GLU A 276 -15.72 15.27 20.56
N VAL A 277 -14.72 16.01 20.08
CA VAL A 277 -13.99 17.01 20.90
C VAL A 277 -14.95 18.08 21.41
N THR A 278 -15.83 18.59 20.55
CA THR A 278 -16.84 19.59 20.93
C THR A 278 -17.80 19.04 22.00
N LYS A 279 -18.28 17.80 21.85
CA LYS A 279 -19.12 17.13 22.87
C LYS A 279 -18.39 16.99 24.20
N THR A 280 -17.10 16.68 24.17
CA THR A 280 -16.25 16.54 25.35
C THR A 280 -16.08 17.88 26.07
N ILE A 281 -15.80 18.96 25.33
CA ILE A 281 -15.72 20.33 25.87
C ILE A 281 -17.04 20.75 26.51
N LEU A 282 -18.18 20.47 25.87
CA LEU A 282 -19.50 20.77 26.41
C LEU A 282 -19.81 19.96 27.68
N ALA A 283 -19.42 18.68 27.72
CA ALA A 283 -19.59 17.84 28.89
C ALA A 283 -18.76 18.36 30.08
N PHE A 284 -17.52 18.77 29.83
CA PHE A 284 -16.65 19.40 30.82
C PHE A 284 -17.28 20.68 31.39
N HIS A 285 -17.73 21.60 30.54
CA HIS A 285 -18.42 22.81 30.99
C HIS A 285 -19.62 22.50 31.87
N ARG A 286 -20.50 21.57 31.45
CA ARG A 286 -21.70 21.21 32.22
C ARG A 286 -21.38 20.60 33.58
N ALA A 287 -20.26 19.90 33.70
CA ALA A 287 -19.84 19.31 34.96
C ALA A 287 -19.30 20.36 35.95
N GLU A 288 -18.61 21.39 35.45
CA GLU A 288 -17.90 22.36 36.29
C GLU A 288 -18.53 23.76 36.36
N GLU A 289 -19.55 24.08 35.55
CA GLU A 289 -20.18 25.41 35.44
C GLU A 289 -20.62 25.98 36.79
N ALA A 290 -21.17 25.14 37.68
CA ALA A 290 -21.61 25.56 39.01
C ALA A 290 -20.46 25.86 39.99
N ALA A 291 -19.23 25.39 39.68
CA ALA A 291 -18.04 25.52 40.50
C ALA A 291 -17.06 26.60 39.98
N PHE A 292 -17.25 27.10 38.76
CA PHE A 292 -16.36 28.11 38.17
C PHE A 292 -16.36 29.42 38.94
N SER A 293 -15.16 29.91 39.24
CA SER A 293 -14.90 31.31 39.55
C SER A 293 -15.00 32.17 38.27
N GLY A 294 -15.21 33.48 38.43
CA GLY A 294 -15.28 34.40 37.27
C GLY A 294 -14.03 34.35 36.37
N ARG A 295 -12.84 34.09 36.96
CA ARG A 295 -11.59 33.90 36.21
C ARG A 295 -11.57 32.60 35.41
N GLU A 296 -12.07 31.50 35.97
CA GLU A 296 -12.16 30.22 35.27
C GLU A 296 -13.16 30.30 34.11
N GLN A 297 -14.25 31.04 34.28
CA GLN A 297 -15.22 31.30 33.21
C GLN A 297 -14.59 32.09 32.04
N GLU A 298 -13.75 33.09 32.33
CA GLU A 298 -12.98 33.81 31.31
C GLU A 298 -11.98 32.88 30.60
N LEU A 299 -11.23 32.06 31.36
CA LEU A 299 -10.28 31.09 30.80
C LEU A 299 -10.97 30.04 29.92
N PHE A 300 -12.14 29.55 30.34
CA PHE A 300 -12.94 28.63 29.54
C PHE A 300 -13.44 29.28 28.24
N THR A 301 -13.80 30.57 28.29
CA THR A 301 -14.15 31.35 27.09
C THR A 301 -12.96 31.44 26.14
N GLN A 302 -11.76 31.75 26.66
CA GLN A 302 -10.52 31.79 25.87
C GLN A 302 -10.17 30.42 25.27
N PHE A 303 -10.36 29.33 26.02
CA PHE A 303 -10.19 27.96 25.54
C PHE A 303 -11.12 27.69 24.33
N CYS A 304 -12.40 28.07 24.44
CA CYS A 304 -13.36 27.90 23.35
C CYS A 304 -13.00 28.78 22.14
N THR A 305 -12.56 30.03 22.36
CA THR A 305 -12.05 30.90 21.30
C THR A 305 -10.86 30.28 20.60
N ALA A 306 -9.88 29.76 21.34
CA ALA A 306 -8.70 29.12 20.77
C ALA A 306 -9.06 27.85 19.94
N PHE A 307 -10.05 27.09 20.38
CA PHE A 307 -10.58 25.97 19.60
C PHE A 307 -11.20 26.45 18.27
N LEU A 308 -12.07 27.47 18.30
CA LEU A 308 -12.84 27.91 17.14
C LEU A 308 -12.06 28.80 16.16
N GLU A 309 -11.23 29.71 16.67
CA GLU A 309 -10.58 30.76 15.88
C GLU A 309 -9.12 30.43 15.52
N ASP A 310 -8.45 29.56 16.28
CA ASP A 310 -7.06 29.19 16.02
C ASP A 310 -6.93 27.77 15.50
N LEU A 311 -7.47 26.78 16.22
CA LEU A 311 -7.30 25.36 15.89
C LEU A 311 -8.08 24.98 14.62
N LEU A 312 -9.38 25.28 14.53
CA LEU A 312 -10.19 24.93 13.36
C LEU A 312 -9.66 25.55 12.05
N PRO A 313 -9.34 26.86 11.98
CA PRO A 313 -8.83 27.44 10.75
C PRO A 313 -7.45 26.91 10.39
N TYR A 314 -6.61 26.58 11.38
CA TYR A 314 -5.32 25.93 11.12
C TYR A 314 -5.49 24.54 10.52
N LEU A 315 -6.37 23.69 11.07
CA LEU A 315 -6.67 22.37 10.51
C LEU A 315 -7.22 22.46 9.09
N ASN A 316 -8.10 23.42 8.81
CA ASN A 316 -8.61 23.66 7.46
C ASN A 316 -7.48 24.04 6.48
N ARG A 317 -6.52 24.88 6.90
CA ARG A 317 -5.33 25.17 6.07
C ARG A 317 -4.47 23.92 5.84
N CYS A 318 -4.30 23.06 6.85
CA CYS A 318 -3.60 21.77 6.68
C CYS A 318 -4.32 20.87 5.65
N LEU A 319 -5.64 20.76 5.73
CA LEU A 319 -6.44 20.02 4.75
C LEU A 319 -6.30 20.59 3.33
N GLN A 320 -6.30 21.91 3.17
CA GLN A 320 -6.10 22.55 1.86
C GLN A 320 -4.70 22.32 1.29
N VAL A 321 -3.70 22.09 2.13
CA VAL A 321 -2.35 21.72 1.68
C VAL A 321 -2.27 20.25 1.28
N LEU A 322 -2.94 19.36 2.01
CA LEU A 322 -3.03 17.93 1.66
C LEU A 322 -3.89 17.69 0.42
N PHE A 323 -4.99 18.43 0.28
CA PHE A 323 -5.94 18.35 -0.81
C PHE A 323 -6.21 19.75 -1.39
N PRO A 324 -5.31 20.22 -2.28
CA PRO A 324 -5.47 21.54 -2.91
C PRO A 324 -6.83 21.66 -3.62
N PRO A 325 -7.63 22.71 -3.35
CA PRO A 325 -8.96 22.88 -3.96
C PRO A 325 -8.95 22.85 -5.49
N ALA A 326 -7.91 23.38 -6.12
CA ALA A 326 -7.74 23.33 -7.57
C ALA A 326 -7.59 21.89 -8.10
N GLN A 327 -6.88 21.03 -7.38
CA GLN A 327 -6.73 19.62 -7.75
C GLN A 327 -8.03 18.85 -7.54
N LEU A 328 -8.78 19.16 -6.47
CA LEU A 328 -10.11 18.58 -6.23
C LEU A 328 -11.10 18.99 -7.31
N ALA A 329 -11.16 20.28 -7.67
CA ALA A 329 -12.01 20.78 -8.73
C ALA A 329 -11.71 20.11 -10.08
N GLN A 330 -10.42 19.96 -10.42
CA GLN A 330 -10.00 19.27 -11.63
C GLN A 330 -10.40 17.77 -11.61
N ALA A 331 -10.24 17.08 -10.48
CA ALA A 331 -10.54 15.66 -10.34
C ALA A 331 -12.05 15.36 -10.33
N LEU A 332 -12.86 16.24 -9.76
CA LEU A 332 -14.32 16.14 -9.75
C LEU A 332 -14.95 16.58 -11.08
N GLY A 333 -14.13 17.09 -12.00
CA GLY A 333 -14.56 17.71 -13.23
C GLY A 333 -15.16 19.08 -12.96
N GLU A 334 -14.43 20.15 -13.28
CA GLU A 334 -15.08 21.43 -13.50
C GLU A 334 -16.10 21.23 -14.63
N ILE A 335 -17.38 21.24 -14.26
CA ILE A 335 -18.44 21.72 -15.14
C ILE A 335 -18.05 23.17 -15.39
N SER A 336 -17.24 23.40 -16.42
CA SER A 336 -17.11 24.70 -17.03
C SER A 336 -18.53 25.08 -17.44
N ALA A 337 -19.14 25.96 -16.63
CA ALA A 337 -20.39 26.57 -16.97
C ALA A 337 -20.20 27.20 -18.35
N PHE A 338 -20.92 26.67 -19.34
CA PHE A 338 -21.25 27.43 -20.53
C PHE A 338 -21.90 28.73 -20.07
N GLY A 339 -21.28 29.86 -20.40
CA GLY A 339 -21.76 31.22 -20.13
C GLY A 339 -20.86 32.24 -20.79
#